data_AF-A0A351Z7A2-F1
#
_entry.id   AF-A0A351Z7A2-F1
#
_cell.length_a   1.000
_cell.length_b   1.000
_cell.length_c   1.000
_cell.angle_alpha   90.00
_cell.angle_beta   90.00
_cell.angle_gamma   90.00
#
_symmetry.space_group_name_H-M   'P 1'
#
loop_
_entity.id
_entity.type
_entity.pdbx_description
1 polymer ?
#
loop_
_entity_poly.entity_id
_entity_poly.type
_entity_poly.pdbx_seq_one_letter_code
_entity_poly.pdbx_strand_id
1 'polypeptide(L)'
;TTCGCCECIAAVLPMCNGVMTVNRDFMGMTPCGMKFTTLAGSAGGGAVTPGFLGHSKYNIAQRKWLSGDGGLLRLVWLPKMLKDELKDRLQKRCEEIGIPNFIDMIADETIGTTEDEILPFLEEKKHPALTMASILE
;
A
#
# COMPACT_ATOMS: atom_id res chain seq x y z
N THR A 1 3.57 -16.55 0.48
CA THR A 1 3.99 -16.87 1.87
C THR A 1 4.98 -15.80 2.31
N THR A 2 4.98 -15.43 3.60
CA THR A 2 5.82 -14.34 4.13
C THR A 2 6.76 -14.86 5.22
N CYS A 3 8.06 -14.54 5.12
CA CYS A 3 9.01 -14.75 6.22
C CYS A 3 8.83 -13.69 7.31
N GLY A 4 9.23 -13.98 8.56
CA GLY A 4 9.32 -12.98 9.64
C GLY A 4 10.36 -11.87 9.40
N CYS A 5 11.11 -11.97 8.29
CA CYS A 5 12.15 -11.06 7.87
C CYS A 5 11.69 -9.97 6.87
N CYS A 6 10.40 -9.90 6.54
CA CYS A 6 9.89 -8.88 5.62
C CYS A 6 10.13 -7.46 6.18
N GLU A 7 10.47 -6.54 5.28
CA GLU A 7 10.67 -5.12 5.60
C GLU A 7 9.33 -4.37 5.60
N CYS A 8 8.42 -4.78 4.70
CA CYS A 8 7.09 -4.24 4.54
C CYS A 8 6.03 -5.32 4.47
N ILE A 9 4.80 -4.96 4.81
CA ILE A 9 3.60 -5.76 4.62
C ILE A 9 2.58 -4.93 3.83
N ALA A 10 2.13 -5.50 2.73
CA ALA A 10 0.98 -5.02 1.97
C ALA A 10 -0.30 -5.71 2.46
N ALA A 11 -1.40 -4.95 2.56
CA ALA A 11 -2.71 -5.44 2.96
C ALA A 11 -3.81 -4.81 2.09
N VAL A 12 -4.80 -5.61 1.69
CA VAL A 12 -5.98 -5.14 0.96
C VAL A 12 -6.85 -4.27 1.86
N LEU A 13 -7.32 -3.14 1.32
CA LEU A 13 -8.30 -2.24 1.91
C LEU A 13 -9.59 -2.30 1.07
N PRO A 14 -10.58 -3.11 1.49
CA PRO A 14 -11.79 -3.35 0.72
C PRO A 14 -12.57 -2.09 0.35
N MET A 15 -12.75 -1.15 1.28
CA MET A 15 -13.55 0.06 1.04
C MET A 15 -12.86 1.00 0.05
N CYS A 16 -11.53 0.97 0.01
CA CYS A 16 -10.73 1.78 -0.91
C CYS A 16 -10.45 1.10 -2.26
N ASN A 17 -10.95 -0.12 -2.48
CA ASN A 17 -10.66 -0.96 -3.65
C ASN A 17 -9.15 -1.04 -3.96
N GLY A 18 -8.32 -1.08 -2.92
CA GLY A 18 -6.89 -0.84 -3.03
C GLY A 18 -6.07 -1.61 -2.01
N VAL A 19 -4.80 -1.26 -1.92
CA VAL A 19 -3.80 -1.89 -1.05
C VAL A 19 -3.05 -0.81 -0.30
N MET A 20 -2.84 -1.02 0.99
CA MET A 20 -1.87 -0.25 1.78
C MET A 20 -0.57 -1.02 1.91
N THR A 21 0.53 -0.31 2.15
CA THR A 21 1.81 -0.92 2.56
C THR A 21 2.37 -0.23 3.79
N VAL A 22 2.87 -0.98 4.76
CA VAL A 22 3.51 -0.47 5.96
C VAL A 22 4.87 -1.13 6.19
N ASN A 23 5.91 -0.34 6.52
CA ASN A 23 7.24 -0.86 6.90
C ASN A 23 7.37 -1.11 8.40
N ARG A 24 8.34 -1.95 8.76
CA ARG A 24 8.67 -2.32 10.14
C ARG A 24 8.94 -1.14 11.08
N ASP A 25 9.48 -0.05 10.55
CA ASP A 25 9.88 1.13 11.33
C ASP A 25 8.68 2.01 11.71
N PHE A 26 7.52 1.81 11.07
CA PHE A 26 6.31 2.56 11.38
C PHE A 26 5.55 1.93 12.55
N MET A 27 5.42 2.69 13.65
CA MET A 27 4.84 2.22 14.92
C MET A 27 3.36 2.60 15.12
N GLY A 28 2.79 3.33 14.15
CA GLY A 28 1.42 3.85 14.20
C GLY A 28 0.36 2.83 13.77
N MET A 29 -0.90 3.26 13.82
CA MET A 29 -2.03 2.53 13.25
C MET A 29 -2.05 2.68 11.73
N THR A 30 -2.61 1.68 11.07
CA THR A 30 -2.78 1.69 9.61
C THR A 30 -4.26 1.48 9.28
N PRO A 31 -4.70 1.86 8.06
CA PRO A 31 -6.10 1.75 7.67
C PRO A 31 -6.69 0.35 7.74
N CYS A 32 -5.87 -0.71 7.72
CA CYS A 32 -6.36 -2.08 7.91
C CYS A 32 -6.67 -2.44 9.38
N GLY A 33 -6.69 -1.46 10.29
CA GLY A 33 -7.04 -1.62 11.71
C GLY A 33 -5.95 -2.27 12.56
N MET A 34 -4.72 -2.43 12.05
CA MET A 34 -3.62 -3.11 12.73
C MET A 34 -2.29 -2.36 12.59
N LYS A 35 -1.39 -2.57 13.55
CA LYS A 35 0.01 -2.13 13.44
C LYS A 35 0.84 -3.15 12.65
N PHE A 36 2.02 -2.74 12.19
CA PHE A 36 2.98 -3.65 11.54
C PHE A 36 3.25 -4.90 12.38
N THR A 37 3.46 -4.76 13.70
CA THR A 37 3.80 -5.90 14.57
C THR A 37 2.68 -6.95 14.64
N THR A 38 1.42 -6.50 14.68
CA THR A 38 0.25 -7.38 14.64
C THR A 38 0.15 -8.06 13.27
N LEU A 39 0.29 -7.30 12.18
CA LEU A 39 0.29 -7.83 10.81
C LEU A 39 1.40 -8.87 10.59
N ALA A 40 2.60 -8.61 11.09
CA ALA A 40 3.74 -9.53 10.98
C ALA A 40 3.49 -10.84 11.72
N GLY A 41 2.77 -10.78 12.86
CA GLY A 41 2.33 -11.98 13.58
C GLY A 41 1.28 -12.77 12.80
N SER A 42 0.30 -12.11 12.20
CA SER A 42 -0.81 -12.74 11.46
C SER A 42 -0.42 -13.25 10.07
N ALA A 43 0.45 -12.54 9.35
CA ALA A 43 0.88 -12.88 7.99
C ALA A 43 2.22 -13.66 7.96
N GLY A 44 2.96 -13.70 9.08
CA GLY A 44 4.22 -14.41 9.20
C GLY A 44 4.09 -15.93 9.32
N GLY A 45 5.22 -16.63 9.43
CA GLY A 45 5.24 -18.07 9.68
C GLY A 45 5.10 -18.96 8.44
N GLY A 46 5.23 -18.41 7.24
CA GLY A 46 5.20 -19.19 6.00
C GLY A 46 3.80 -19.62 5.55
N ALA A 47 2.74 -19.15 6.22
CA ALA A 47 1.36 -19.34 5.77
C ALA A 47 1.06 -18.51 4.50
N VAL A 48 0.05 -18.95 3.74
CA VAL A 48 -0.55 -18.16 2.67
C VAL A 48 -1.77 -17.48 3.26
N THR A 49 -1.72 -16.17 3.43
CA THR A 49 -2.84 -15.36 3.92
C THR A 49 -3.34 -14.49 2.76
N PRO A 50 -4.48 -14.83 2.12
CA PRO A 50 -5.04 -14.02 1.05
C PRO A 50 -5.24 -12.57 1.49
N GLY A 51 -4.96 -11.63 0.60
CA GLY A 51 -5.03 -10.19 0.89
C GLY A 51 -3.83 -9.62 1.65
N PHE A 52 -2.83 -10.44 2.02
CA PHE A 52 -1.60 -9.98 2.68
C PHE A 52 -0.35 -10.46 1.94
N LEU A 53 0.65 -9.58 1.83
CA LEU A 53 1.93 -9.90 1.19
C LEU A 53 3.08 -9.21 1.92
N GLY A 54 4.03 -9.98 2.44
CA GLY A 54 5.31 -9.44 2.90
C GLY A 54 6.28 -9.23 1.74
N HIS A 55 6.98 -8.09 1.73
CA HIS A 55 7.94 -7.77 0.67
C HIS A 55 9.04 -6.80 1.17
N SER A 56 10.05 -6.55 0.33
CA SER A 56 11.07 -5.52 0.58
C SER A 56 10.56 -4.12 0.24
N LYS A 57 11.14 -3.08 0.86
CA LYS A 57 10.77 -1.67 0.60
C LYS A 57 10.83 -1.33 -0.89
N TYR A 58 11.92 -1.72 -1.54
CA TYR A 58 12.17 -1.43 -2.96
C TYR A 58 11.22 -2.13 -3.92
N ASN A 59 10.52 -3.19 -3.49
CA ASN A 59 9.60 -3.91 -4.36
C ASN A 59 8.44 -3.01 -4.80
N ILE A 60 7.99 -2.06 -3.97
CA ILE A 60 6.84 -1.17 -4.25
C ILE A 60 6.99 -0.42 -5.58
N ALA A 61 8.22 0.01 -5.92
CA ALA A 61 8.49 0.74 -7.16
C ALA A 61 8.78 -0.17 -8.37
N GLN A 62 8.78 -1.50 -8.21
CA GLN A 62 9.07 -2.43 -9.30
C GLN A 62 7.83 -2.70 -10.18
N ARG A 63 8.06 -2.96 -11.46
CA ARG A 63 7.00 -3.20 -12.45
C ARG A 63 6.14 -4.43 -12.16
N LYS A 64 6.71 -5.43 -11.47
CA LYS A 64 6.04 -6.70 -11.14
C LYS A 64 5.29 -6.66 -9.81
N TRP A 65 5.45 -5.60 -9.03
CA TRP A 65 4.77 -5.49 -7.74
C TRP A 65 3.25 -5.43 -7.97
N LEU A 66 2.54 -6.44 -7.46
CA LEU A 66 1.10 -6.64 -7.58
C LEU A 66 0.55 -6.51 -9.02
N SER A 67 1.36 -6.85 -10.04
CA SER A 67 0.96 -6.61 -11.44
C SER A 67 -0.30 -7.38 -11.86
N GLY A 68 -0.63 -8.48 -11.18
CA GLY A 68 -1.89 -9.22 -11.40
C GLY A 68 -3.14 -8.44 -10.96
N ASP A 69 -3.00 -7.57 -9.95
CA ASP A 69 -4.11 -6.80 -9.36
C ASP A 69 -4.15 -5.36 -9.87
N GLY A 70 -3.25 -4.99 -10.78
CA GLY A 70 -3.11 -3.62 -11.33
C GLY A 70 -1.91 -2.82 -10.79
N GLY A 71 -1.08 -3.46 -9.97
CA GLY A 71 0.22 -2.97 -9.54
C GLY A 71 0.17 -1.67 -8.74
N LEU A 72 1.06 -0.73 -9.06
CA LEU A 72 1.21 0.53 -8.31
C LEU A 72 -0.10 1.33 -8.24
N LEU A 73 -0.99 1.21 -9.24
CA LEU A 73 -2.28 1.91 -9.25
C LEU A 73 -3.22 1.50 -8.09
N ARG A 74 -2.96 0.35 -7.45
CA ARG A 74 -3.70 -0.09 -6.26
C ARG A 74 -3.17 0.48 -4.96
N LEU A 75 -1.98 1.09 -4.93
CA LEU A 75 -1.39 1.60 -3.69
C LEU A 75 -2.11 2.86 -3.23
N VAL A 76 -2.96 2.75 -2.21
CA VAL A 76 -3.78 3.87 -1.69
C VAL A 76 -3.24 4.49 -0.41
N TRP A 77 -2.36 3.78 0.32
CA TRP A 77 -1.79 4.28 1.56
C TRP A 77 -0.36 3.80 1.79
N LEU A 78 0.51 4.72 2.19
CA LEU A 78 1.93 4.46 2.46
C LEU A 78 2.43 5.43 3.54
N PRO A 79 3.14 4.99 4.60
CA PRO A 79 3.70 5.89 5.61
C PRO A 79 4.53 6.98 4.97
N LYS A 80 4.40 8.22 5.44
CA LYS A 80 5.11 9.37 4.87
C LYS A 80 6.62 9.15 4.84
N MET A 81 7.17 8.59 5.92
CA MET A 81 8.60 8.24 5.99
C MET A 81 9.05 7.32 4.85
N LEU A 82 8.21 6.36 4.45
CA LEU A 82 8.51 5.39 3.41
C LEU A 82 8.28 5.99 2.01
N LYS A 83 7.27 6.85 1.89
CA LYS A 83 7.03 7.65 0.68
C LYS A 83 8.23 8.56 0.38
N ASP A 84 8.78 9.22 1.40
CA ASP A 84 9.96 10.07 1.29
C ASP A 84 11.22 9.25 0.97
N GLU A 85 11.43 8.11 1.65
CA GLU A 85 12.56 7.20 1.38
C GLU A 85 12.57 6.69 -0.08
N LEU A 86 11.39 6.40 -0.64
CA LEU A 86 11.24 5.83 -1.97
C LEU A 86 10.93 6.87 -3.06
N LYS A 87 10.89 8.16 -2.73
CA LYS A 87 10.37 9.24 -3.58
C LYS A 87 10.91 9.19 -5.02
N ASP A 88 12.22 9.16 -5.19
CA ASP A 88 12.86 9.17 -6.52
C ASP A 88 12.51 7.92 -7.35
N ARG A 89 12.35 6.77 -6.69
CA ARG A 89 12.02 5.50 -7.35
C ARG A 89 10.54 5.45 -7.71
N LEU A 90 9.68 5.89 -6.80
CA LEU A 90 8.25 6.00 -7.03
C LEU A 90 7.98 7.01 -8.14
N GLN A 91 8.67 8.15 -8.18
CA GLN A 91 8.45 9.20 -9.17
C GLN A 91 8.71 8.68 -10.58
N LYS A 92 9.86 8.01 -10.78
CA LYS A 92 10.17 7.33 -12.04
C LYS A 92 9.09 6.31 -12.41
N ARG A 93 8.61 5.53 -11.45
CA ARG A 93 7.55 4.54 -11.72
C ARG A 93 6.22 5.20 -12.06
N CYS A 94 5.89 6.33 -11.43
CA CYS A 94 4.69 7.13 -11.68
C CYS A 94 4.70 7.72 -13.10
N GLU A 95 5.86 8.20 -13.56
CA GLU A 95 6.07 8.61 -14.95
C GLU A 95 5.88 7.43 -15.93
N GLU A 96 6.44 6.26 -15.62
CA GLU A 96 6.31 5.06 -16.46
C GLU A 96 4.86 4.56 -16.60
N ILE A 97 4.02 4.74 -15.59
CA ILE A 97 2.59 4.37 -15.65
C ILE A 97 1.71 5.49 -16.22
N GLY A 98 2.29 6.63 -16.59
CA GLY A 98 1.57 7.75 -17.20
C GLY A 98 0.83 8.66 -16.21
N ILE A 99 1.11 8.57 -14.91
CA ILE A 99 0.50 9.43 -13.87
C ILE A 99 1.61 10.05 -13.01
N PRO A 100 2.32 11.09 -13.49
CA PRO A 100 3.51 11.63 -12.80
C PRO A 100 3.26 12.13 -11.38
N ASN A 101 2.04 12.60 -11.08
CA ASN A 101 1.63 13.10 -9.75
C ASN A 101 0.97 12.02 -8.87
N PHE A 102 1.08 10.74 -9.23
CA PHE A 102 0.40 9.66 -8.50
C PHE A 102 0.82 9.57 -7.03
N ILE A 103 2.07 9.91 -6.69
CA ILE A 103 2.55 9.92 -5.29
C ILE A 103 1.68 10.81 -4.38
N ASP A 104 1.21 11.94 -4.89
CA ASP A 104 0.38 12.90 -4.15
C ASP A 104 -1.08 12.44 -4.00
N MET A 105 -1.46 11.36 -4.68
CA MET A 105 -2.77 10.73 -4.57
C MET A 105 -2.79 9.63 -3.51
N ILE A 106 -1.63 9.15 -3.07
CA ILE A 106 -1.50 8.09 -2.06
C ILE A 106 -1.64 8.73 -0.69
N ALA A 107 -2.57 8.26 0.14
CA ALA A 107 -2.72 8.73 1.52
C ALA A 107 -1.54 8.30 2.40
N ASP A 108 -1.39 8.96 3.54
CA ASP A 108 -0.43 8.60 4.58
C ASP A 108 -1.03 8.92 5.97
N GLU A 109 -0.27 8.69 7.04
CA GLU A 109 -0.73 8.91 8.40
C GLU A 109 -1.07 10.38 8.72
N THR A 110 -0.66 11.33 7.88
CA THR A 110 -1.03 12.75 8.04
C THR A 110 -2.41 13.08 7.49
N ILE A 111 -2.97 12.19 6.65
CA ILE A 111 -4.34 12.26 6.14
C ILE A 111 -5.28 11.45 7.04
N GLY A 112 -4.89 10.21 7.39
CA GLY A 112 -5.72 9.32 8.18
C GLY A 112 -5.08 7.96 8.41
N THR A 113 -5.61 7.22 9.38
CA THR A 113 -5.16 5.86 9.74
C THR A 113 -6.29 4.85 9.75
N THR A 114 -7.45 5.18 9.19
CA THR A 114 -8.61 4.31 8.97
C THR A 114 -9.09 4.43 7.52
N GLU A 115 -9.80 3.42 6.99
CA GLU A 115 -10.37 3.49 5.63
C GLU A 115 -11.34 4.67 5.48
N ASP A 116 -12.17 4.93 6.50
CA ASP A 116 -13.14 6.04 6.51
C ASP A 116 -12.46 7.43 6.45
N GLU A 117 -11.32 7.60 7.12
CA GLU A 117 -10.60 8.89 7.11
C GLU A 117 -9.92 9.15 5.77
N ILE A 118 -9.41 8.12 5.10
CA ILE A 118 -8.65 8.29 3.85
C ILE A 118 -9.53 8.27 2.62
N LEU A 119 -10.71 7.64 2.66
CA LEU A 119 -11.60 7.52 1.50
C LEU A 119 -11.99 8.88 0.89
N PRO A 120 -12.40 9.91 1.67
CA PRO A 120 -12.70 11.23 1.12
C PRO A 120 -11.50 11.87 0.39
N PHE A 121 -10.28 11.67 0.90
CA PHE A 121 -9.06 12.15 0.24
C PHE A 121 -8.82 11.43 -1.09
N LEU A 122 -9.00 10.10 -1.12
CA LEU A 122 -8.86 9.32 -2.35
C LEU A 122 -9.89 9.74 -3.41
N GLU A 123 -11.12 10.05 -2.99
CA GLU A 123 -12.18 10.59 -3.87
C GLU A 123 -11.82 11.98 -4.40
N GLU A 124 -11.37 12.89 -3.53
CA GLU A 124 -10.93 14.25 -3.91
C GLU A 124 -9.79 14.20 -4.94
N LYS A 125 -8.82 13.33 -4.72
CA LYS A 125 -7.69 13.10 -5.62
C LYS A 125 -8.04 12.28 -6.86
N LYS A 126 -9.27 11.73 -6.93
CA LYS A 126 -9.73 10.81 -7.98
C LYS A 126 -8.75 9.64 -8.16
N HIS A 127 -8.39 9.01 -7.05
CA HIS A 127 -7.42 7.93 -7.04
C HIS A 127 -7.88 6.78 -7.97
N PRO A 128 -7.02 6.30 -8.89
CA PRO A 128 -7.43 5.36 -9.94
C PRO A 128 -8.01 4.05 -9.38
N ALA A 129 -7.51 3.56 -8.24
CA ALA A 129 -8.02 2.36 -7.56
C ALA A 129 -9.55 2.35 -7.39
N LEU A 130 -10.18 3.50 -7.11
CA LEU A 130 -11.61 3.59 -6.86
C LEU A 130 -12.47 3.25 -8.10
N THR A 131 -11.89 3.31 -9.29
CA THR A 131 -12.59 3.08 -10.57
C THR A 131 -12.16 1.80 -11.28
N MET A 132 -11.19 1.07 -10.73
CA MET A 132 -10.75 -0.21 -11.25
C MET A 132 -11.76 -1.32 -10.92
N ALA A 133 -11.62 -2.49 -11.55
CA ALA A 133 -12.39 -3.67 -11.18
C ALA A 133 -12.23 -3.97 -9.67
N SER A 134 -13.21 -4.65 -9.08
CA SER A 134 -13.14 -5.04 -7.66
C SER A 134 -11.88 -5.86 -7.40
N ILE A 135 -11.14 -5.54 -6.34
CA ILE A 135 -9.97 -6.32 -5.90
C ILE A 135 -10.34 -7.62 -5.18
N LEU A 136 -11.62 -7.79 -4.83
CA LEU A 136 -12.12 -8.95 -4.10
C LEU A 136 -12.74 -10.03 -5.01
N GLU A 137 -12.82 -9.77 -6.31
CA GLU A 137 -13.38 -10.68 -7.31
C GLU A 137 -12.39 -11.75 -7.80
#